data_AF-A0A0F0HUH2-F1
#
_entry.id   AF-A0A0F0HUH2-F1
#
_cell.length_a   1.000
_cell.length_b   1.000
_cell.length_c   1.000
_cell.angle_alpha   90.00
_cell.angle_beta   90.00
_cell.angle_gamma   90.00
#
_symmetry.space_group_name_H-M   'P 1'
#
loop_
_entity.id
_entity.type
_entity.pdbx_description
1 polymer ?
#
loop_
_entity_poly.entity_id
_entity_poly.type
_entity_poly.pdbx_seq_one_letter_code
_entity_poly.pdbx_strand_id
1 'polypeptide(L)'
;MKGSTYRRCACRNPETGKQWGQACPKFSQKRHGLWGLRQELPSRPDGKRRIFRRGGYASAGAAQTDLDHVRSLLALPDADDDEGHSRIADLLELVAKERSPLPDIEETRRLLRRGQSLTSRLTVGEWLDMWLASKKTRKTTTNGY
;
A
#
# COMPACT_ATOMS: atom_id res chain seq x y z
N MET A 1 8.60 7.86 11.88
CA MET A 1 7.33 8.32 11.27
C MET A 1 6.15 7.79 12.08
N LYS A 2 5.06 8.56 12.25
CA LYS A 2 3.93 8.14 13.11
C LYS A 2 2.84 7.44 12.29
N GLY A 3 2.30 6.36 12.82
CA GLY A 3 1.15 5.66 12.23
C GLY A 3 0.26 5.07 13.32
N SER A 4 -1.03 4.99 13.04
CA SER A 4 -2.03 4.46 13.98
C SER A 4 -3.22 3.84 13.25
N THR A 5 -3.81 2.85 13.90
CA THR A 5 -5.14 2.36 13.54
C THR A 5 -6.21 3.21 14.22
N TYR A 6 -7.35 3.37 13.57
CA TYR A 6 -8.49 4.10 14.10
C TYR A 6 -9.79 3.43 13.68
N ARG A 7 -10.86 3.71 14.42
CA ARG A 7 -12.20 3.23 14.10
C ARG A 7 -13.09 4.40 13.70
N ARG A 8 -13.82 4.26 12.60
CA ARG A 8 -14.76 5.27 12.07
C ARG A 8 -16.13 4.65 11.80
N CYS A 9 -17.20 5.38 12.08
CA CYS A 9 -18.56 5.03 11.66
C CYS A 9 -19.13 6.14 10.78
N ALA A 10 -20.10 5.82 9.91
CA ALA A 10 -20.76 6.79 9.04
C ALA A 10 -22.10 7.30 9.59
N CYS A 11 -22.44 6.99 10.85
CA CYS A 11 -23.69 7.40 11.46
C CYS A 11 -23.82 8.93 11.50
N ARG A 12 -25.01 9.42 11.14
CA ARG A 12 -25.36 10.83 11.17
C ARG A 12 -26.36 11.11 12.28
N ASN A 13 -26.28 12.31 12.84
CA ASN A 13 -27.29 12.84 13.74
C ASN A 13 -28.53 13.19 12.89
N PRO A 14 -29.72 12.64 13.21
CA PRO A 14 -30.94 12.94 12.47
C PRO A 14 -31.38 14.41 12.60
N GLU A 15 -31.07 15.09 13.70
CA GLU A 15 -31.47 16.48 13.95
C GLU A 15 -30.57 17.48 13.21
N THR A 16 -29.26 17.23 13.18
CA THR A 16 -28.28 18.17 12.59
C THR A 16 -27.82 17.76 11.20
N GLY A 17 -28.11 16.53 10.76
CA GLY A 17 -27.62 15.95 9.49
C GLY A 17 -26.11 15.66 9.44
N LYS A 18 -25.35 16.06 10.47
CA LYS A 18 -23.89 15.92 10.55
C LYS A 18 -23.48 14.53 11.03
N GLN A 19 -22.30 14.08 10.65
CA GLN A 19 -21.76 12.80 11.10
C GLN A 19 -21.34 12.88 12.58
N TRP A 20 -21.71 11.88 13.38
CA TRP A 20 -21.40 11.84 14.82
C TRP A 20 -19.89 11.69 15.11
N GLY A 21 -19.16 11.00 14.24
CA GLY A 21 -17.75 10.68 14.47
C GLY A 21 -17.57 9.79 15.72
N GLN A 22 -16.72 10.23 16.65
CA GLN A 22 -16.44 9.50 17.90
C GLN A 22 -17.58 9.62 18.93
N ALA A 23 -18.41 10.66 18.83
CA ALA A 23 -19.58 10.85 19.72
C ALA A 23 -20.78 9.99 19.31
N CYS A 24 -20.60 9.02 18.40
CA CYS A 24 -21.71 8.18 17.95
C CYS A 24 -22.26 7.37 19.13
N PRO A 25 -23.60 7.36 19.35
CA PRO A 25 -24.21 6.56 20.41
C PRO A 25 -23.89 5.06 20.31
N LYS A 26 -23.63 4.57 19.09
CA LYS A 26 -23.25 3.17 18.81
C LYS A 26 -21.75 2.94 18.89
N PHE A 27 -20.92 3.94 19.19
CA PHE A 27 -19.46 3.81 19.18
C PHE A 27 -18.95 2.82 20.23
N SER A 28 -19.61 2.68 21.38
CA SER A 28 -19.24 1.68 22.40
C SER A 28 -19.40 0.23 21.92
N GLN A 29 -20.24 -0.01 20.90
CA GLN A 29 -20.46 -1.34 20.35
C GLN A 29 -19.23 -1.82 19.57
N LYS A 30 -18.69 -2.99 19.92
CA LYS A 30 -17.45 -3.51 19.32
C LYS A 30 -17.55 -3.76 17.81
N ARG A 31 -18.72 -4.20 17.33
CA ARG A 31 -19.01 -4.48 15.91
C ARG A 31 -19.44 -3.25 15.11
N HIS A 32 -19.50 -2.07 15.74
CA HIS A 32 -19.96 -0.86 15.08
C HIS A 32 -18.80 -0.05 14.50
N GLY A 33 -18.97 0.34 13.25
CA GLY A 33 -17.95 1.06 12.48
C GLY A 33 -16.93 0.13 11.83
N LEU A 34 -16.10 0.72 10.98
CA LEU A 34 -15.00 0.04 10.30
C LEU A 34 -13.67 0.56 10.83
N TRP A 35 -12.71 -0.33 10.84
CA TRP A 35 -11.33 0.00 11.17
C TRP A 35 -10.62 0.54 9.93
N GLY A 36 -9.62 1.37 10.18
CA GLY A 36 -8.72 1.93 9.20
C GLY A 36 -7.36 2.19 9.82
N LEU A 37 -6.39 2.44 8.96
CA LEU A 37 -5.04 2.79 9.33
C LEU A 37 -4.64 4.11 8.68
N ARG A 38 -3.72 4.81 9.34
CA ARG A 38 -2.97 5.93 8.77
C ARG A 38 -1.49 5.74 9.08
N GLN A 39 -0.63 6.03 8.11
CA GLN A 39 0.82 6.02 8.28
C GLN A 39 1.39 7.23 7.57
N GLU A 40 2.21 8.01 8.27
CA GLU A 40 3.02 9.06 7.62
C GLU A 40 4.07 8.41 6.73
N LEU A 41 4.18 8.93 5.52
CA LEU A 41 5.19 8.53 4.54
C LEU A 41 6.31 9.59 4.49
N PRO A 42 7.49 9.25 3.93
CA PRO A 42 8.47 10.25 3.51
C PRO A 42 7.81 11.40 2.74
N SER A 43 8.28 12.62 3.00
CA SER A 43 7.80 13.80 2.29
C SER A 43 8.11 13.71 0.80
N ARG A 44 7.34 14.43 -0.01
CA ARG A 44 7.71 14.68 -1.42
C ARG A 44 9.05 15.44 -1.47
N PRO A 45 9.75 15.42 -2.63
CA PRO A 45 10.89 16.31 -2.86
C PRO A 45 10.54 17.81 -2.68
N ASP A 46 9.28 18.20 -2.90
CA ASP A 46 8.79 19.56 -2.66
C ASP A 46 8.48 19.87 -1.17
N GLY A 47 8.83 18.95 -0.26
CA GLY A 47 8.62 19.08 1.18
C GLY A 47 7.17 18.82 1.64
N LYS A 48 6.22 18.60 0.73
CA LYS A 48 4.83 18.33 1.12
C LYS A 48 4.71 16.96 1.80
N ARG A 49 4.04 16.96 2.94
CA ARG A 49 3.74 15.75 3.73
C ARG A 49 2.83 14.82 2.95
N ARG A 50 3.10 13.52 3.04
CA ARG A 50 2.28 12.44 2.48
C ARG A 50 1.78 11.52 3.60
N ILE A 51 0.56 11.01 3.46
CA ILE A 51 -0.03 10.09 4.44
C ILE A 51 -0.70 8.93 3.69
N PHE A 52 -0.25 7.71 3.96
CA PHE A 52 -0.95 6.51 3.55
C PHE A 52 -2.19 6.32 4.42
N ARG A 53 -3.34 6.10 3.81
CA ARG A 53 -4.60 5.82 4.51
C ARG A 53 -5.29 4.65 3.83
N ARG A 54 -5.79 3.73 4.64
CA ARG A 54 -6.65 2.64 4.18
C ARG A 54 -7.72 2.36 5.22
N GLY A 55 -8.89 1.93 4.78
CA GLY A 55 -10.00 1.61 5.66
C GLY A 55 -10.84 0.49 5.08
N GLY A 56 -11.83 0.04 5.84
CA GLY A 56 -12.68 -1.09 5.47
C GLY A 56 -12.37 -2.38 6.21
N TYR A 57 -11.53 -2.33 7.24
CA TYR A 57 -11.20 -3.51 8.04
C TYR A 57 -12.33 -3.84 9.02
N ALA A 58 -12.57 -5.13 9.20
CA ALA A 58 -13.55 -5.63 10.16
C ALA A 58 -13.06 -5.57 11.62
N SER A 59 -11.75 -5.54 11.85
CA SER A 59 -11.16 -5.55 13.19
C SER A 59 -9.93 -4.65 13.31
N ALA A 60 -9.61 -4.27 14.55
CA ALA A 60 -8.37 -3.55 14.87
C ALA A 60 -7.14 -4.34 14.47
N GLY A 61 -7.13 -5.65 14.72
CA GLY A 61 -6.03 -6.55 14.38
C GLY A 61 -5.74 -6.57 12.89
N ALA A 62 -6.77 -6.68 12.04
CA ALA A 62 -6.58 -6.66 10.58
C ALA A 62 -5.99 -5.32 10.08
N ALA A 63 -6.45 -4.19 10.64
CA ALA A 63 -5.87 -2.89 10.33
C ALA A 63 -4.43 -2.75 10.84
N GLN A 64 -4.12 -3.37 11.98
CA GLN A 64 -2.78 -3.36 12.57
C GLN A 64 -1.80 -4.21 11.74
N THR A 65 -2.22 -5.39 11.27
CA THR A 65 -1.41 -6.22 10.37
C THR A 65 -1.01 -5.48 9.10
N ASP A 66 -1.95 -4.80 8.42
CA ASP A 66 -1.63 -4.00 7.24
C ASP A 66 -0.74 -2.79 7.60
N LEU A 67 -0.93 -2.17 8.78
CA LEU A 67 -0.08 -1.07 9.23
C LEU A 67 1.38 -1.54 9.43
N ASP A 68 1.57 -2.70 10.04
CA ASP A 68 2.90 -3.27 10.25
C ASP A 68 3.53 -3.69 8.93
N HIS A 69 2.75 -4.23 7.98
CA HIS A 69 3.22 -4.50 6.62
C HIS A 69 3.71 -3.21 5.93
N VAL A 70 2.92 -2.13 5.98
CA VAL A 70 3.33 -0.83 5.41
C VAL A 70 4.62 -0.32 6.07
N ARG A 71 4.78 -0.52 7.38
CA ARG A 71 6.03 -0.15 8.10
C ARG A 71 7.21 -1.00 7.63
N SER A 72 7.02 -2.30 7.39
CA SER A 72 8.06 -3.16 6.85
C SER A 72 8.50 -2.74 5.45
N LEU A 73 7.56 -2.31 4.59
CA LEU A 73 7.89 -1.76 3.26
C LEU A 73 8.71 -0.46 3.38
N LEU A 74 8.31 0.43 4.29
CA LEU A 74 9.03 1.68 4.55
C LEU A 74 10.43 1.48 5.13
N ALA A 75 10.70 0.33 5.75
CA ALA A 75 11.99 -0.03 6.32
C ALA A 75 12.87 -0.83 5.34
N LEU A 76 12.47 -0.96 4.06
CA LEU A 76 13.28 -1.64 3.04
C LEU A 76 14.54 -0.87 2.62
N PRO A 77 14.49 0.46 2.38
CA PRO A 77 15.67 1.25 2.11
C PRO A 77 16.55 1.41 3.36
N ASP A 78 17.85 1.61 3.17
CA ASP A 78 18.76 1.99 4.25
C ASP A 78 18.44 3.43 4.71
N ALA A 79 18.81 3.77 5.96
CA ALA A 79 18.38 5.02 6.60
C ALA A 79 18.84 6.30 5.86
N ASP A 80 19.91 6.22 5.09
CA ASP A 80 20.50 7.30 4.27
C ASP A 80 20.09 7.24 2.78
N ASP A 81 19.28 6.25 2.39
CA ASP A 81 18.77 6.11 1.02
C ASP A 81 17.47 6.90 0.80
N ASP A 82 17.59 8.23 0.70
CA ASP A 82 16.45 9.13 0.46
C ASP A 82 15.70 8.83 -0.86
N GLU A 83 16.41 8.33 -1.88
CA GLU A 83 15.81 7.93 -3.16
C GLU A 83 14.93 6.69 -2.98
N GLY A 84 15.44 5.66 -2.31
CA GLY A 84 14.69 4.45 -2.00
C GLY A 84 13.47 4.71 -1.14
N HIS A 85 13.60 5.57 -0.12
CA HIS A 85 12.46 6.02 0.68
C HIS A 85 11.40 6.73 -0.18
N SER A 86 11.83 7.59 -1.11
CA SER A 86 10.92 8.29 -2.02
C SER A 86 10.19 7.31 -2.95
N ARG A 87 10.88 6.30 -3.49
CA ARG A 87 10.29 5.28 -4.38
C ARG A 87 9.27 4.39 -3.67
N ILE A 88 9.55 4.00 -2.43
CA ILE A 88 8.58 3.25 -1.60
C ILE A 88 7.38 4.13 -1.25
N ALA A 89 7.59 5.41 -0.95
CA ALA A 89 6.51 6.35 -0.68
C ALA A 89 5.60 6.53 -1.90
N ASP A 90 6.16 6.64 -3.11
CA ASP A 90 5.43 6.75 -4.37
C ASP A 90 4.63 5.47 -4.67
N LEU A 91 5.21 4.29 -4.43
CA LEU A 91 4.52 2.99 -4.52
C LEU A 91 3.31 2.94 -3.57
N LEU A 92 3.50 3.30 -2.30
CA LEU A 92 2.43 3.27 -1.30
C LEU A 92 1.33 4.30 -1.61
N GLU A 93 1.68 5.46 -2.16
CA GLU A 93 0.72 6.45 -2.63
C GLU A 93 -0.14 5.92 -3.80
N LEU A 94 0.49 5.22 -4.76
CA LEU A 94 -0.21 4.55 -5.85
C LEU A 94 -1.17 3.48 -5.33
N VAL A 95 -0.68 2.63 -4.42
CA VAL A 95 -1.46 1.56 -3.77
C VAL A 95 -2.66 2.13 -3.00
N ALA A 96 -2.50 3.27 -2.32
CA ALA A 96 -3.60 3.94 -1.63
C ALA A 96 -4.62 4.52 -2.61
N LYS A 97 -4.15 5.16 -3.69
CA LYS A 97 -4.98 5.77 -4.73
C LYS A 97 -5.84 4.73 -5.45
N GLU A 98 -5.26 3.59 -5.77
CA GLU A 98 -5.90 2.53 -6.55
C GLU A 98 -6.66 1.53 -5.68
N ARG A 99 -6.46 1.59 -4.36
CA ARG A 99 -6.97 0.61 -3.39
C ARG A 99 -6.53 -0.82 -3.75
N SER A 100 -5.36 -0.97 -4.34
CA SER A 100 -4.78 -2.27 -4.69
C SER A 100 -4.29 -3.00 -3.43
N PRO A 101 -4.05 -4.31 -3.47
CA PRO A 101 -3.38 -5.04 -2.39
C PRO A 101 -2.02 -4.41 -2.01
N LEU A 102 -1.56 -4.63 -0.77
CA LEU A 102 -0.18 -4.28 -0.42
C LEU A 102 0.78 -5.18 -1.21
N PRO A 103 1.88 -4.63 -1.74
CA PRO A 103 2.87 -5.41 -2.48
C PRO A 103 3.64 -6.34 -1.54
N ASP A 104 4.12 -7.46 -2.05
CA ASP A 104 4.96 -8.38 -1.28
C ASP A 104 6.30 -7.71 -0.88
N ILE A 105 6.74 -7.96 0.35
CA ILE A 105 7.92 -7.30 0.93
C ILE A 105 9.20 -7.75 0.23
N GLU A 106 9.36 -9.04 -0.03
CA GLU A 106 10.60 -9.58 -0.61
C GLU A 106 10.69 -9.21 -2.08
N GLU A 107 9.59 -9.26 -2.81
CA GLU A 107 9.55 -8.82 -4.19
C GLU A 107 9.88 -7.33 -4.32
N THR A 108 9.29 -6.49 -3.46
CA THR A 108 9.58 -5.05 -3.44
C THR A 108 11.05 -4.79 -3.11
N ARG A 109 11.62 -5.51 -2.14
CA ARG A 109 13.05 -5.45 -1.80
C ARG A 109 13.92 -5.79 -3.00
N ARG A 110 13.59 -6.87 -3.71
CA ARG A 110 14.33 -7.32 -4.89
C ARG A 110 14.31 -6.28 -6.00
N LEU A 111 13.15 -5.68 -6.28
CA LEU A 111 13.02 -4.65 -7.30
C LEU A 111 13.78 -3.37 -6.92
N LEU A 112 13.65 -2.95 -5.65
CA LEU A 112 14.36 -1.78 -5.12
C LEU A 112 15.88 -1.94 -5.25
N ARG A 113 16.44 -3.07 -4.81
CA ARG A 113 17.88 -3.37 -4.90
C ARG A 113 18.41 -3.38 -6.34
N ARG A 114 17.57 -3.74 -7.31
CA ARG A 114 17.92 -3.74 -8.74
C ARG A 114 17.71 -2.39 -9.41
N GLY A 115 17.26 -1.38 -8.67
CA GLY A 115 16.88 -0.08 -9.22
C GLY A 115 15.68 -0.15 -10.16
N GLN A 116 14.93 -1.26 -10.19
CA GLN A 116 13.78 -1.44 -11.06
C GLN A 116 12.58 -0.61 -10.58
N SER A 117 11.81 -0.08 -11.53
CA SER A 117 10.65 0.76 -11.19
C SER A 117 9.64 -0.02 -10.35
N LEU A 118 9.24 0.56 -9.21
CA LEU A 118 8.21 0.00 -8.33
C LEU A 118 6.80 0.43 -8.74
N THR A 119 6.68 1.52 -9.49
CA THR A 119 5.41 2.13 -9.89
C THR A 119 5.07 1.86 -11.36
N SER A 120 6.01 1.32 -12.14
CA SER A 120 5.74 0.88 -13.50
C SER A 120 4.89 -0.38 -13.46
N ARG A 121 3.60 -0.24 -13.76
CA ARG A 121 2.73 -1.37 -14.07
C ARG A 121 3.35 -2.09 -15.28
N LEU A 122 3.91 -3.28 -15.10
CA LEU A 122 4.06 -4.17 -16.24
C LEU A 122 2.66 -4.64 -16.63
N THR A 123 2.28 -4.40 -17.88
CA THR A 123 1.08 -5.02 -18.45
C THR A 123 1.33 -6.50 -18.71
N VAL A 124 0.28 -7.32 -18.82
CA VAL A 124 0.40 -8.79 -18.99
C VAL A 124 1.23 -9.17 -20.23
N GLY A 125 1.19 -8.36 -21.29
CA GLY A 125 2.01 -8.57 -22.49
C GLY A 125 3.50 -8.38 -22.22
N GLU A 126 3.86 -7.32 -21.49
CA GLU A 126 5.26 -7.01 -21.16
C GLU A 126 5.86 -8.02 -20.16
N TRP A 127 5.02 -8.58 -19.27
CA TRP A 127 5.43 -9.68 -18.40
C TRP A 127 5.63 -10.99 -19.19
N LEU A 128 4.79 -11.26 -20.19
CA LEU A 128 4.91 -12.45 -21.05
C LEU A 128 6.18 -12.40 -21.91
N ASP A 129 6.51 -11.23 -22.48
CA ASP A 129 7.74 -11.05 -23.27
C ASP A 129 9.00 -11.20 -22.40
N MET A 130 8.99 -10.64 -21.19
CA MET A 130 10.06 -10.85 -20.21
C MET A 130 10.21 -12.32 -19.81
N TRP A 131 9.10 -13.03 -19.62
CA TRP A 131 9.10 -14.46 -19.29
C TRP A 131 9.61 -15.32 -20.45
N LEU A 132 9.19 -15.03 -21.69
CA LEU A 132 9.68 -15.71 -22.90
C LEU A 132 11.19 -15.46 -23.12
N ALA A 133 11.66 -14.23 -22.95
CA ALA A 133 13.09 -13.90 -23.06
C ALA A 133 13.96 -14.58 -21.98
N SER A 134 13.37 -14.88 -20.81
CA SER A 134 14.04 -15.58 -19.70
C SER A 134 14.14 -17.10 -19.92
N LYS A 135 13.36 -17.68 -20.84
CA LYS A 135 13.46 -19.09 -21.22
C LYS A 135 14.57 -19.27 -22.25
N LYS A 136 15.66 -19.93 -21.87
CA LYS A 136 16.58 -20.56 -22.83
C LYS A 136 15.85 -21.73 -23.51
N THR A 137 15.08 -21.45 -24.55
CA THR A 137 14.53 -22.49 -25.41
C THR A 137 15.69 -23.10 -26.20
N ARG A 138 15.82 -24.44 -26.20
CA ARG A 138 16.77 -25.13 -27.08
C ARG A 138 16.40 -24.80 -28.54
N LYS A 139 17.41 -24.63 -29.42
CA LYS A 139 17.23 -24.32 -30.86
C LYS A 139 16.28 -25.27 -31.61
N THR A 140 15.98 -26.45 -31.06
CA THR A 140 15.12 -27.46 -31.64
C THR A 140 13.62 -27.27 -31.40
N THR A 141 13.17 -26.23 -30.68
CA THR A 141 11.73 -25.98 -30.40
C THR A 141 11.22 -24.65 -30.99
N THR A 142 11.92 -24.07 -31.95
CA THR A 142 11.47 -22.88 -32.70
C THR A 142 11.27 -23.13 -34.21
N ASN A 143 11.38 -24.37 -34.67
CA ASN A 143 10.90 -24.77 -36.00
C ASN A 143 9.65 -25.63 -35.84
N GLY A 144 8.50 -24.99 -35.96
CA GLY A 144 7.20 -25.63 -35.93
C GLY A 144 6.14 -24.79 -36.65
N TYR A 145 6.38 -24.46 -37.93
CA TYR A 145 5.72 -25.01 -39.12
C TYR A 145 6.37 -24.36 -40.34
#